data_AF-A0A3P3FAP1-F1
#
_entry.id   AF-A0A3P3FAP1-F1
#
_cell.length_a   1.000
_cell.length_b   1.000
_cell.length_c   1.000
_cell.angle_alpha   90.00
_cell.angle_beta   90.00
_cell.angle_gamma   90.00
#
_symmetry.space_group_name_H-M   'P 1'
#
loop_
_entity.id
_entity.type
_entity.pdbx_description
1 polymer ?
#
loop_
_entity_poly.entity_id
_entity_poly.type
_entity_poly.pdbx_seq_one_letter_code
_entity_poly.pdbx_strand_id
1 'polypeptide(L)'
;MTEGRTTPMTDLPVLLPVRPPSVPALRFRAWHGPALVAAMLLLAPAAAAQASPEELSIIGVIVKWMPLLLTGFGFNLLISVLSMALGTIVGLGLGLLQLSEFRWLSRCAWALTQFFRNAPWLVLLFFAMYLILEQVL
;
A
#
# COMPACT_ATOMS: atom_id res chain seq x y z
N MET A 1 -58.31 -38.30 5.79
CA MET A 1 -57.68 -36.96 5.75
C MET A 1 -56.22 -37.18 5.42
N THR A 2 -55.86 -36.88 4.18
CA THR A 2 -54.60 -37.19 3.50
C THR A 2 -53.69 -35.96 3.51
N GLU A 3 -52.54 -36.02 4.19
CA GLU A 3 -51.43 -35.09 3.96
C GLU A 3 -50.15 -35.90 3.72
N GLY A 4 -49.91 -36.22 2.45
CA GLY A 4 -48.62 -36.67 1.96
C GLY A 4 -47.68 -35.48 1.89
N ARG A 5 -46.70 -35.45 2.81
CA ARG A 5 -45.65 -34.44 2.94
C ARG A 5 -44.99 -34.10 1.59
N THR A 6 -45.11 -32.85 1.17
CA THR A 6 -44.21 -32.22 0.20
C THR A 6 -42.88 -31.94 0.92
N THR A 7 -41.82 -32.67 0.60
CA THR A 7 -40.47 -32.34 1.06
C THR A 7 -40.04 -31.02 0.43
N PRO A 8 -39.82 -29.93 1.19
CA PRO A 8 -39.24 -28.73 0.63
C PRO A 8 -37.77 -29.02 0.34
N MET A 9 -37.46 -29.13 -0.95
CA MET A 9 -36.12 -29.20 -1.51
C MET A 9 -35.36 -27.94 -1.05
N THR A 10 -34.58 -28.08 0.02
CA THR A 10 -33.82 -26.98 0.61
C THR A 10 -32.48 -26.90 -0.11
N ASP A 11 -32.50 -26.33 -1.31
CA ASP A 11 -31.32 -25.92 -2.09
C ASP A 11 -30.73 -24.63 -1.50
N LEU A 12 -30.34 -24.70 -0.23
CA LEU A 12 -29.59 -23.64 0.41
C LEU A 12 -28.10 -23.98 0.31
N PRO A 13 -27.36 -23.41 -0.66
CA PRO A 13 -25.91 -23.63 -0.78
C PRO A 13 -25.13 -23.17 0.47
N VAL A 14 -25.78 -22.47 1.39
CA VAL A 14 -25.26 -22.07 2.71
C VAL A 14 -25.21 -23.22 3.74
N LEU A 15 -25.90 -24.35 3.50
CA LEU A 15 -25.81 -25.54 4.34
C LEU A 15 -24.66 -26.49 3.95
N LEU A 16 -23.88 -26.14 2.92
CA LEU A 16 -22.66 -26.89 2.64
C LEU A 16 -21.65 -26.61 3.77
N PRO A 17 -21.17 -27.64 4.48
CA PRO A 17 -20.10 -27.45 5.45
C PRO A 17 -18.88 -26.88 4.71
N VAL A 18 -18.43 -25.71 5.14
CA VAL A 18 -17.19 -25.08 4.67
C VAL A 18 -16.07 -26.09 4.86
N ARG A 19 -15.58 -26.71 3.78
CA ARG A 19 -14.39 -27.57 3.84
C ARG A 19 -13.20 -26.65 4.06
N PRO A 20 -12.52 -26.70 5.22
CA PRO A 20 -11.32 -25.91 5.39
C PRO A 20 -10.28 -26.36 4.36
N PRO A 21 -9.59 -25.42 3.69
CA PRO A 21 -8.50 -25.77 2.79
C PRO A 21 -7.47 -26.61 3.57
N SER A 22 -7.10 -27.76 3.04
CA SER A 22 -6.01 -28.59 3.57
C SER A 22 -4.69 -27.89 3.30
N VAL A 23 -4.37 -26.89 4.12
CA VAL A 23 -3.04 -26.28 4.11
C VAL A 23 -2.04 -27.34 4.57
N PRO A 24 -0.93 -27.56 3.84
CA PRO A 24 0.14 -28.42 4.32
C PRO A 24 0.67 -27.82 5.62
N ALA A 25 0.30 -28.41 6.74
CA ALA A 25 0.82 -28.01 8.04
C ALA A 25 2.32 -28.26 8.01
N LEU A 26 3.12 -27.19 7.95
CA LEU A 26 4.56 -27.26 8.11
C LEU A 26 4.81 -27.88 9.49
N ARG A 27 5.08 -29.19 9.53
CA ARG A 27 5.33 -29.91 10.77
C ARG A 27 6.71 -29.51 11.27
N PHE A 28 6.76 -28.40 11.99
CA PHE A 28 7.93 -28.00 12.77
C PHE A 28 8.20 -29.07 13.82
N ARG A 29 9.02 -30.06 13.44
CA ARG A 29 9.50 -31.09 14.34
C ARG A 29 10.42 -30.42 15.35
N ALA A 30 10.31 -30.79 16.64
CA ALA A 30 11.06 -30.20 17.76
C ALA A 30 12.59 -30.18 17.57
N TRP A 31 13.10 -30.94 16.59
CA TRP A 31 14.51 -31.02 16.20
C TRP A 31 15.00 -29.84 15.34
N HIS A 32 14.11 -29.07 14.70
CA HIS A 32 14.52 -27.90 13.91
C HIS A 32 14.97 -26.73 14.79
N GLY A 33 14.44 -26.64 16.01
CA GLY A 33 14.85 -25.63 17.00
C GLY A 33 16.34 -25.73 17.36
N PRO A 34 16.83 -26.87 17.89
CA PRO A 34 18.24 -27.01 18.21
C PRO A 34 19.14 -26.97 16.97
N ALA A 35 18.68 -27.47 15.81
CA ALA A 35 19.45 -27.40 14.58
C ALA A 35 19.66 -25.95 14.09
N LEU A 36 18.63 -25.10 14.18
CA LEU A 36 18.74 -23.67 13.87
C LEU A 36 19.66 -22.94 14.85
N VAL A 37 19.56 -23.25 16.14
CA VAL A 37 20.42 -22.66 17.17
C VAL A 37 21.89 -23.07 16.96
N ALA A 38 22.14 -24.35 16.66
CA ALA A 38 23.49 -24.84 16.35
C ALA A 38 24.04 -24.22 15.07
N ALA A 39 23.23 -24.13 14.01
CA ALA A 39 23.62 -23.46 12.76
C ALA A 39 23.93 -21.97 13.02
N MET A 40 23.13 -21.27 13.81
CA MET A 40 23.35 -19.88 14.15
C MET A 40 24.62 -19.68 15.00
N LEU A 41 24.87 -20.56 15.97
CA LEU A 41 26.08 -20.55 16.78
C LEU A 41 27.35 -20.84 15.97
N LEU A 42 27.25 -21.65 14.92
CA LEU A 42 28.38 -21.96 14.02
C LEU A 42 28.61 -20.88 12.96
N LEU A 43 27.55 -20.29 12.41
CA LEU A 43 27.66 -19.28 11.35
C LEU A 43 27.96 -17.87 11.88
N ALA A 44 27.43 -17.48 13.04
CA ALA A 44 27.66 -16.16 13.62
C ALA A 44 29.14 -15.78 13.81
N PRO A 45 30.01 -16.66 14.36
CA PRO A 45 31.44 -16.32 14.52
C PRO A 45 32.17 -16.28 13.17
N ALA A 46 31.78 -17.09 12.19
CA ALA A 46 32.34 -17.04 10.84
C ALA A 46 31.97 -15.72 10.13
N ALA A 47 30.73 -15.25 10.30
CA ALA A 47 30.30 -13.94 9.81
C ALA A 47 31.03 -12.79 10.51
N ALA A 48 31.24 -12.88 11.83
CA ALA A 48 31.98 -11.88 12.60
C ALA A 48 33.48 -11.84 12.23
N ALA A 49 34.08 -12.98 11.85
CA ALA A 49 35.48 -13.03 11.41
C ALA A 49 35.71 -12.42 10.01
N GLN A 50 34.65 -12.29 9.20
CA GLN A 50 34.68 -11.60 7.91
C GLN A 50 34.35 -10.09 8.03
N ALA A 51 34.01 -9.60 9.23
CA ALA A 51 33.78 -8.18 9.46
C ALA A 51 35.11 -7.42 9.42
N SER A 52 35.29 -6.62 8.36
CA SER A 52 36.44 -5.72 8.21
C SER A 52 36.43 -4.62 9.29
N PRO A 53 37.58 -4.16 9.83
CA PRO A 53 37.68 -3.11 10.85
C PRO A 53 37.08 -1.74 10.48
N GLU A 54 36.70 -1.59 9.21
CA GLU A 54 36.05 -0.41 8.63
C GLU A 54 34.52 -0.46 8.70
N GLU A 55 33.93 -1.35 9.52
CA GLU A 55 32.53 -1.22 9.93
C GLU A 55 32.35 0.10 10.69
N LEU A 56 32.07 1.17 9.95
CA LEU A 56 31.42 2.36 10.48
C LEU A 56 30.31 1.87 11.41
N SER A 57 30.48 2.13 12.71
CA SER A 57 29.48 1.82 13.73
C SER A 57 28.10 2.16 13.16
N ILE A 58 27.12 1.26 13.31
CA ILE A 58 25.76 1.43 12.78
C ILE A 58 25.22 2.84 13.09
N ILE A 59 25.57 3.36 14.27
CA ILE A 59 25.26 4.72 14.72
C ILE A 59 25.96 5.78 13.88
N GLY A 60 27.24 5.60 13.55
CA GLY A 60 28.01 6.48 12.66
C GLY A 60 27.45 6.54 11.23
N VAL A 61 26.95 5.41 10.70
CA VAL A 61 26.25 5.39 9.40
C VAL A 61 24.93 6.18 9.50
N ILE A 62 24.12 5.94 10.54
CA ILE A 62 22.87 6.67 10.76
C ILE A 62 23.15 8.17 10.87
N VAL A 63 24.11 8.60 11.69
CA VAL A 63 24.43 10.03 11.87
C VAL A 63 24.93 10.66 10.57
N LYS A 64 25.71 9.93 9.76
CA LYS A 64 26.18 10.41 8.45
C LYS A 64 25.03 10.64 7.46
N TRP A 65 24.05 9.73 7.40
CA TRP A 65 22.93 9.83 6.45
C TRP A 65 21.71 10.57 7.00
N MET A 66 21.61 10.75 8.32
CA MET A 66 20.56 11.51 9.00
C MET A 66 20.31 12.90 8.40
N PRO A 67 21.32 13.76 8.13
CA PRO A 67 21.05 15.07 7.53
C PRO A 67 20.41 14.96 6.15
N LEU A 68 20.84 13.99 5.32
CA LEU A 68 20.24 13.76 4.01
C LEU A 68 18.78 13.32 4.12
N LEU A 69 18.50 12.38 5.03
CA LEU A 69 17.14 11.90 5.31
C LEU A 69 16.25 13.03 5.83
N LEU A 70 16.77 13.88 6.72
CA LEU A 70 16.03 15.00 7.27
C LEU A 70 15.73 16.07 6.21
N THR A 71 16.68 16.35 5.31
CA THR A 71 16.43 17.22 4.15
C THR A 71 15.36 16.63 3.24
N GLY A 72 15.46 15.35 2.88
CA GLY A 72 14.44 14.67 2.07
C GLY A 72 13.06 14.64 2.73
N PHE A 73 13.02 14.44 4.05
CA PHE A 73 11.80 14.52 4.85
C PHE A 73 11.18 15.92 4.82
N GLY A 74 11.99 16.97 4.97
CA GLY A 74 11.53 18.36 4.85
C GLY A 74 10.93 18.66 3.47
N PHE A 75 11.57 18.19 2.40
CA PHE A 75 11.02 18.32 1.04
C PHE A 75 9.71 17.55 0.85
N ASN A 76 9.61 16.33 1.39
CA ASN A 76 8.37 15.55 1.33
C ASN A 76 7.21 16.28 2.02
N LEU A 77 7.47 16.87 3.20
CA LEU A 77 6.48 17.66 3.91
C LEU A 77 6.10 18.92 3.14
N LEU A 78 7.08 19.65 2.61
CA LEU A 78 6.84 20.86 1.82
C LEU A 78 5.97 20.57 0.60
N ILE A 79 6.30 19.54 -0.18
CA ILE A 79 5.51 19.13 -1.34
C ILE A 79 4.11 18.69 -0.94
N SER A 80 3.96 17.98 0.19
CA SER A 80 2.65 17.57 0.71
C SER A 80 1.79 18.77 1.08
N VAL A 81 2.35 19.76 1.79
CA VAL A 81 1.64 20.98 2.17
C VAL A 81 1.25 21.79 0.94
N LEU A 82 2.17 21.96 -0.02
CA LEU A 82 1.89 22.64 -1.29
C LEU A 82 0.77 21.92 -2.07
N SER A 83 0.84 20.59 -2.16
CA SER A 83 -0.18 19.77 -2.82
C SER A 83 -1.54 19.90 -2.13
N MET A 84 -1.58 19.89 -0.80
CA MET A 84 -2.82 20.08 -0.06
C MET A 84 -3.40 21.48 -0.27
N ALA A 85 -2.57 22.52 -0.22
CA ALA A 85 -3.00 23.89 -0.46
C ALA A 85 -3.58 24.07 -1.87
N LEU A 86 -2.85 23.63 -2.90
CA LEU A 86 -3.29 23.70 -4.30
C LEU A 86 -4.54 22.85 -4.54
N GLY A 87 -4.55 21.61 -4.04
CA GLY A 87 -5.70 20.71 -4.13
C GLY A 87 -6.93 21.28 -3.44
N THR A 88 -6.76 21.99 -2.32
CA THR A 88 -7.87 22.65 -1.60
C THR A 88 -8.41 23.83 -2.37
N ILE A 89 -7.57 24.69 -2.95
CA ILE A 89 -8.02 25.84 -3.75
C ILE A 89 -8.81 25.36 -4.97
N VAL A 90 -8.27 24.40 -5.72
CA VAL A 90 -8.93 23.82 -6.90
C VAL A 90 -10.20 23.07 -6.49
N GLY A 91 -10.11 22.24 -5.45
CA GLY A 91 -11.24 21.45 -4.94
C GLY A 91 -12.39 22.31 -4.41
N LEU A 92 -12.08 23.42 -3.72
CA LEU A 92 -13.07 24.39 -3.26
C LEU A 92 -13.72 25.10 -4.45
N GLY A 93 -12.94 25.51 -5.45
CA GLY A 93 -13.46 26.07 -6.70
C GLY A 93 -14.44 25.12 -7.39
N LEU A 94 -14.07 23.85 -7.55
CA LEU A 94 -14.96 22.81 -8.11
C LEU A 94 -16.17 22.52 -7.22
N GLY A 95 -16.02 22.61 -5.90
CA GLY A 95 -17.12 22.49 -4.94
C GLY A 95 -18.15 23.60 -5.09
N LEU A 96 -17.70 24.85 -5.23
CA LEU A 96 -18.59 25.99 -5.51
C LEU A 96 -19.25 25.86 -6.89
N LEU A 97 -18.51 25.35 -7.88
CA LEU A 97 -19.05 25.12 -9.24
C LEU A 97 -20.17 24.06 -9.25
N GLN A 98 -20.10 23.07 -8.36
CA GLN A 98 -21.16 22.06 -8.20
C GLN A 98 -22.46 22.64 -7.62
N LEU A 99 -22.38 23.73 -6.85
CA LEU A 99 -23.54 24.39 -6.23
C LEU A 99 -24.30 25.31 -7.20
N SER A 100 -23.71 25.62 -8.36
CA SER A 100 -24.33 26.49 -9.37
C SER A 100 -25.62 25.88 -9.95
N GLU A 101 -26.65 26.70 -10.18
CA GLU A 101 -27.93 26.31 -10.80
C GLU A 101 -27.78 25.85 -12.26
N PHE A 102 -26.66 26.16 -12.91
CA PHE A 102 -26.34 25.68 -14.26
C PHE A 102 -26.02 24.19 -14.23
N ARG A 103 -27.04 23.36 -14.51
CA ARG A 103 -26.97 21.89 -14.53
C ARG A 103 -25.86 21.29 -15.41
N TRP A 104 -25.41 22.02 -16.43
CA TRP A 104 -24.26 21.60 -17.25
C TRP A 104 -22.94 21.79 -16.52
N LEU A 105 -22.75 22.94 -15.87
CA LEU A 105 -21.53 23.30 -15.17
C LEU A 105 -21.33 22.42 -13.92
N SER A 106 -22.40 22.19 -13.16
CA SER A 106 -22.40 21.28 -12.01
C SER A 106 -22.10 19.83 -12.42
N ARG A 107 -22.65 19.36 -13.55
CA ARG A 107 -22.31 18.02 -14.10
C ARG A 107 -20.86 17.90 -14.53
N CYS A 108 -20.30 18.92 -15.19
CA CYS A 108 -18.88 18.93 -15.56
C CYS A 108 -17.97 18.89 -14.32
N ALA A 109 -18.26 19.69 -13.29
CA ALA A 109 -17.51 19.70 -12.04
C ALA A 109 -17.62 18.36 -11.28
N TRP A 110 -18.80 17.75 -11.27
CA TRP A 110 -19.01 16.41 -10.72
C TRP A 110 -18.21 15.35 -11.48
N ALA A 111 -18.29 15.36 -12.81
CA ALA A 111 -17.56 14.42 -13.67
C ALA A 111 -16.05 14.54 -13.49
N LEU A 112 -15.53 15.77 -13.41
CA LEU A 112 -14.11 16.03 -13.18
C LEU A 112 -13.67 15.49 -11.81
N THR A 113 -14.47 15.75 -10.77
CA THR A 113 -14.19 15.26 -9.41
C THR A 113 -14.22 13.73 -9.33
N GLN A 114 -15.15 13.08 -10.05
CA GLN A 114 -15.20 11.62 -10.18
C GLN A 114 -14.01 11.08 -10.97
N PHE A 115 -13.60 11.73 -12.05
CA PHE A 115 -12.45 11.31 -12.84
C PHE A 115 -11.17 11.29 -11.99
N PHE A 116 -10.84 12.38 -11.30
CA PHE A 116 -9.65 12.44 -10.44
C PHE A 116 -9.67 11.45 -9.27
N ARG A 117 -10.86 11.12 -8.76
CA ARG A 117 -11.02 10.14 -7.65
C ARG A 117 -10.93 8.69 -8.09
N ASN A 118 -11.48 8.35 -9.26
CA ASN A 118 -11.51 6.97 -9.76
C ASN A 118 -10.33 6.66 -10.68
N ALA A 119 -9.59 7.68 -11.12
CA ALA A 119 -8.44 7.48 -11.97
C ALA A 119 -7.36 6.67 -11.23
N PRO A 120 -6.75 5.66 -11.89
CA PRO A 120 -5.64 4.94 -11.33
C PRO A 120 -4.47 5.90 -11.08
N TRP A 121 -4.03 6.03 -9.83
CA TRP A 121 -2.97 6.99 -9.45
C TRP A 121 -1.67 6.79 -10.26
N LEU A 122 -1.37 5.54 -10.61
CA LEU A 122 -0.23 5.17 -11.46
C LEU A 122 -0.30 5.84 -12.85
N VAL A 123 -1.48 5.96 -13.45
CA VAL A 123 -1.65 6.62 -14.76
C VAL A 123 -1.35 8.11 -14.67
N LEU A 124 -1.82 8.80 -13.62
CA LEU A 124 -1.50 10.21 -13.41
C LEU A 124 0.01 10.43 -13.17
N LEU A 125 0.63 9.54 -12.40
CA LEU A 125 2.07 9.61 -12.15
C LEU A 125 2.87 9.41 -13.45
N PHE A 126 2.51 8.42 -14.26
CA PHE A 126 3.12 8.21 -15.58
C PHE A 126 2.90 9.39 -16.51
N PHE A 127 1.69 9.96 -16.55
CA PHE A 127 1.39 11.12 -17.37
C PHE A 127 2.21 12.34 -16.94
N ALA A 128 2.29 12.63 -15.63
CA ALA A 128 3.09 13.73 -15.10
C ALA A 128 4.59 13.53 -15.38
N MET A 129 5.09 12.32 -15.17
CA MET A 129 6.48 11.97 -15.50
C MET A 129 6.76 12.16 -16.99
N TYR A 130 5.89 11.65 -17.86
CA TYR A 130 6.04 11.78 -19.32
C TYR A 130 6.04 13.25 -19.75
N LEU A 131 5.08 14.04 -19.28
CA LEU A 131 4.96 15.45 -19.62
C LEU A 131 6.17 16.27 -19.15
N ILE A 132 6.65 16.04 -17.93
CA ILE A 132 7.84 16.74 -17.42
C ILE A 132 9.12 16.27 -18.11
N LEU A 133 9.27 14.96 -18.35
CA LEU A 133 10.45 14.39 -18.99
C LEU A 133 10.59 14.89 -20.44
N GLU A 134 9.48 14.99 -21.18
CA GLU A 134 9.47 15.52 -22.56
C GLU A 134 9.87 17.00 -22.63
N GLN A 135 9.62 17.79 -21.57
CA GLN A 135 10.01 19.21 -21.55
C GLN A 135 11.48 19.42 -21.20
N VAL A 136 12.17 18.40 -20.67
CA VAL A 136 13.58 18.48 -20.23
C VAL A 136 14.54 17.85 -21.25
N LEU A 137 14.05 17.04 -22.18
CA LEU A 137 14.82 16.41 -23.25
C LEU A 137 14.76 17.23 -24.55
#